data_AF-A0A936SXS4-F1
#
_entry.id   AF-A0A936SXS4-F1
#
_cell.length_a   1.000
_cell.length_b   1.000
_cell.length_c   1.000
_cell.angle_alpha   90.00
_cell.angle_beta   90.00
_cell.angle_gamma   90.00
#
_symmetry.space_group_name_H-M   'P 1'
#
loop_
_entity.id
_entity.type
_entity.pdbx_description
1 polymer ?
#
loop_
_entity_poly.entity_id
_entity_poly.type
_entity_poly.pdbx_seq_one_letter_code
_entity_poly.pdbx_strand_id
1 'polypeptide(L)'
;MNRWSYLFYALLPLVVSVANISEVRAQAPSEHQNVSTETSVTTDDHHDHGSGRWEGSPEGIAYSEFNHHFAGVSDMLFGFAELGQALQYPLPLWTRFALPAILGVVGVYNIIWSDHDAWPIGSLSFADTFFGQDREIIEHKFCGMIAIVMAVCEALRRTGHVRHPAWVAPLVFLTLAGSLLLFVHPHANHPGAARIDLHHAVLGSVGVCAGLAKGLASWLPGTSPLRRKRLEVIWGGCVVLFGLLLVVYSE
;
A
#
# COMPACT_ATOMS: atom_id res chain seq x y z
N MET A 1 -17.33 -27.81 -9.51
CA MET A 1 -16.31 -26.84 -9.99
C MET A 1 -16.82 -25.42 -10.26
N ASN A 2 -18.09 -25.03 -10.06
CA ASN A 2 -18.57 -23.69 -10.49
C ASN A 2 -19.33 -22.89 -9.41
N ARG A 3 -18.85 -22.83 -8.15
CA ARG A 3 -19.45 -21.97 -7.10
C ARG A 3 -18.54 -20.85 -6.59
N TRP A 4 -17.24 -20.90 -6.92
CA TRP A 4 -16.23 -19.95 -6.41
C TRP A 4 -16.02 -18.73 -7.32
N SER A 5 -16.42 -18.82 -8.60
CA SER A 5 -16.35 -17.71 -9.56
C SER A 5 -17.24 -16.54 -9.13
N TYR A 6 -18.44 -16.79 -8.59
CA TYR A 6 -19.40 -15.75 -8.22
C TYR A 6 -18.96 -14.89 -7.02
N LEU A 7 -18.09 -15.38 -6.13
CA LEU A 7 -17.59 -14.60 -4.99
C LEU A 7 -16.45 -13.64 -5.40
N PHE A 8 -15.64 -14.03 -6.40
CA PHE A 8 -14.65 -13.14 -7.02
C PHE A 8 -15.34 -11.98 -7.77
N TYR A 9 -16.47 -12.26 -8.43
CA TYR A 9 -17.30 -11.24 -9.07
C TYR A 9 -18.10 -10.36 -8.09
N ALA A 10 -18.19 -10.70 -6.80
CA ALA A 10 -18.91 -9.91 -5.79
C ALA A 10 -18.01 -8.90 -5.05
N LEU A 11 -16.70 -9.15 -4.96
CA LEU A 11 -15.72 -8.19 -4.42
C LEU A 11 -15.32 -7.12 -5.45
N LEU A 12 -15.33 -7.46 -6.74
CA LEU A 12 -15.01 -6.54 -7.82
C LEU A 12 -15.94 -5.29 -7.88
N PRO A 13 -17.28 -5.39 -7.74
CA PRO A 13 -18.16 -4.22 -7.76
C PRO A 13 -18.09 -3.38 -6.48
N LEU A 14 -17.65 -3.93 -5.33
CA LEU A 14 -17.40 -3.13 -4.12
C LEU A 14 -16.19 -2.20 -4.32
N VAL A 15 -15.14 -2.71 -4.98
CA VAL A 15 -13.93 -1.92 -5.32
C VAL A 15 -14.23 -0.89 -6.42
N VAL A 16 -15.04 -1.24 -7.42
CA VAL A 16 -15.46 -0.30 -8.48
C VAL A 16 -16.43 0.77 -7.97
N SER A 17 -17.25 0.48 -6.95
CA SER A 17 -18.20 1.45 -6.39
C SER A 17 -17.53 2.55 -5.55
N VAL A 18 -16.33 2.31 -5.00
CA VAL A 18 -15.56 3.35 -4.29
C VAL A 18 -14.80 4.22 -5.28
N ALA A 19 -14.31 3.65 -6.40
CA ALA A 19 -13.62 4.40 -7.45
C ALA A 19 -14.51 5.43 -8.19
N ASN A 20 -15.83 5.22 -8.24
CA ASN A 20 -16.77 6.14 -8.91
C ASN A 20 -17.17 7.36 -8.06
N ILE A 21 -16.84 7.41 -6.76
CA ILE A 21 -17.17 8.57 -5.91
C ILE A 21 -16.23 9.75 -6.21
N SER A 22 -15.04 9.48 -6.77
CA SER A 22 -14.05 10.50 -7.11
C SER A 22 -14.43 11.35 -8.33
N GLU A 23 -15.30 10.87 -9.22
CA GLU A 23 -15.76 11.65 -10.39
C GLU A 23 -16.80 12.73 -10.05
N VAL A 24 -17.46 12.66 -8.89
CA VAL A 24 -18.61 13.53 -8.55
C VAL A 24 -18.19 14.89 -7.96
N ARG A 25 -16.89 15.19 -7.81
CA ARG A 25 -16.42 16.50 -7.26
C ARG A 25 -15.74 17.43 -8.26
N ALA A 26 -16.04 17.30 -9.55
CA ALA A 26 -15.71 18.32 -10.55
C ALA A 26 -16.95 19.17 -10.89
N GLN A 27 -17.38 20.04 -9.97
CA GLN A 27 -18.25 21.17 -10.31
C GLN A 27 -17.45 22.46 -10.20
N ALA A 28 -17.12 23.01 -11.37
CA ALA A 28 -16.45 24.30 -11.54
C ALA A 28 -17.33 25.47 -11.08
N PRO A 29 -16.76 26.52 -10.47
CA PRO A 29 -17.36 27.84 -10.47
C PRO A 29 -16.91 28.63 -11.70
N SER A 30 -17.90 29.08 -12.46
CA SER A 30 -17.80 30.02 -13.58
C SER A 30 -17.36 31.43 -13.16
N GLU A 31 -16.48 32.02 -13.98
CA GLU A 31 -16.35 33.45 -14.36
C GLU A 31 -16.49 34.58 -13.32
N HIS A 32 -15.38 35.27 -13.04
CA HIS A 32 -15.10 36.66 -13.45
C HIS A 32 -14.07 37.34 -12.51
N GLN A 33 -12.92 37.75 -13.05
CA GLN A 33 -12.45 39.15 -12.94
C GLN A 33 -11.20 39.41 -13.79
N ASN A 34 -11.38 40.33 -14.74
CA ASN A 34 -10.31 41.00 -15.48
C ASN A 34 -9.49 41.87 -14.54
N VAL A 35 -8.16 41.71 -14.52
CA VAL A 35 -7.21 42.82 -14.42
C VAL A 35 -5.97 42.48 -15.24
N SER A 36 -5.75 43.28 -16.28
CA SER A 36 -4.57 43.38 -17.12
C SER A 36 -3.42 44.09 -16.40
N THR A 37 -2.17 43.58 -16.49
CA THR A 37 -0.93 44.39 -16.60
C THR A 37 0.22 43.56 -17.20
N GLU A 38 0.59 43.93 -18.42
CA GLU A 38 1.90 43.97 -19.11
C GLU A 38 3.06 43.00 -18.77
N THR A 39 3.32 42.10 -19.73
CA THR A 39 4.57 41.85 -20.50
C THR A 39 5.95 41.99 -19.83
N SER A 40 6.70 40.89 -19.74
CA SER A 40 8.11 40.82 -20.19
C SER A 40 8.68 39.38 -20.20
N VAL A 41 8.95 38.91 -21.41
CA VAL A 41 10.07 38.04 -21.85
C VAL A 41 10.12 36.57 -21.40
N THR A 42 9.97 35.73 -22.42
CA THR A 42 10.28 34.31 -22.57
C THR A 42 11.73 33.96 -22.27
N THR A 43 11.93 32.96 -21.42
CA THR A 43 12.89 31.87 -21.63
C THR A 43 12.22 30.57 -21.23
N ASP A 44 11.79 29.81 -22.24
CA ASP A 44 11.48 28.38 -22.14
C ASP A 44 12.75 27.64 -21.75
N ASP A 45 12.87 27.26 -20.47
CA ASP A 45 13.70 26.14 -20.06
C ASP A 45 12.77 24.97 -19.77
N HIS A 46 12.61 24.14 -20.80
CA HIS A 46 12.02 22.81 -20.71
C HIS A 46 12.91 21.93 -19.82
N HIS A 47 12.28 21.11 -18.97
CA HIS A 47 12.84 20.13 -18.02
C HIS A 47 12.98 20.55 -16.55
N ASP A 48 12.06 21.37 -16.03
CA ASP A 48 11.78 21.36 -14.58
C ASP A 48 10.49 20.57 -14.35
N HIS A 49 10.64 19.33 -13.90
CA HIS A 49 9.53 18.42 -13.64
C HIS A 49 8.66 18.99 -12.51
N GLY A 50 7.43 19.37 -12.83
CA GLY A 50 6.45 19.94 -11.91
C GLY A 50 5.95 19.02 -10.79
N SER A 51 6.63 17.89 -10.50
CA SER A 51 6.22 16.90 -9.49
C SER A 51 6.18 17.52 -8.09
N GLY A 52 7.24 18.22 -7.67
CA GLY A 52 7.31 18.83 -6.34
C GLY A 52 6.27 19.95 -6.10
N ARG A 53 5.74 20.58 -7.16
CA ARG A 53 4.66 21.58 -7.03
C ARG A 53 3.30 20.91 -6.84
N TRP A 54 3.09 19.74 -7.43
CA TRP A 54 1.84 19.01 -7.28
C TRP A 54 1.78 18.25 -5.95
N GLU A 55 2.86 17.58 -5.54
CA GLU A 55 2.91 16.81 -4.28
C GLU A 55 2.49 17.67 -3.08
N GLY A 56 3.06 18.88 -2.97
CA GLY A 56 2.70 19.84 -1.91
C GLY A 56 1.42 20.65 -2.13
N SER A 57 0.69 20.41 -3.22
CA SER A 57 -0.59 21.08 -3.47
C SER A 57 -1.73 20.44 -2.67
N PRO A 58 -2.86 21.14 -2.43
CA PRO A 58 -4.02 20.54 -1.77
C PRO A 58 -4.52 19.26 -2.47
N GLU A 59 -4.44 19.22 -3.80
CA GLU A 59 -4.83 18.07 -4.60
C GLU A 59 -3.86 16.90 -4.45
N GLY A 60 -2.56 17.17 -4.44
CA GLY A 60 -1.51 16.16 -4.24
C GLY A 60 -1.58 15.52 -2.85
N ILE A 61 -1.70 16.35 -1.81
CA ILE A 61 -1.90 15.90 -0.44
C ILE A 61 -3.15 15.02 -0.33
N ALA A 62 -4.29 15.47 -0.88
CA ALA A 62 -5.53 14.69 -0.84
C ALA A 62 -5.39 13.34 -1.57
N TYR A 63 -4.63 13.30 -2.67
CA TYR A 63 -4.36 12.08 -3.42
C TYR A 63 -3.47 11.10 -2.63
N SER A 64 -2.38 11.61 -2.04
CA SER A 64 -1.50 10.82 -1.19
C SER A 64 -2.23 10.28 0.04
N GLU A 65 -2.98 11.13 0.75
CA GLU A 65 -3.78 10.72 1.91
C GLU A 65 -4.80 9.64 1.53
N PHE A 66 -5.49 9.79 0.39
CA PHE A 66 -6.41 8.76 -0.10
C PHE A 66 -5.71 7.42 -0.33
N ASN A 67 -4.54 7.42 -0.97
CA ASN A 67 -3.76 6.21 -1.21
C ASN A 67 -3.35 5.53 0.11
N HIS A 68 -2.87 6.31 1.07
CA HIS A 68 -2.53 5.81 2.41
C HIS A 68 -3.76 5.24 3.13
N HIS A 69 -4.89 5.94 3.12
CA HIS A 69 -6.12 5.49 3.78
C HIS A 69 -6.66 4.20 3.13
N PHE A 70 -6.63 4.12 1.79
CA PHE A 70 -7.04 2.92 1.07
C PHE A 70 -6.17 1.71 1.41
N ALA A 71 -4.84 1.88 1.41
CA ALA A 71 -3.91 0.85 1.86
C ALA A 71 -4.17 0.48 3.33
N GLY A 72 -4.42 1.46 4.18
CA GLY A 72 -4.68 1.25 5.61
C GLY A 72 -5.93 0.42 5.90
N VAL A 73 -7.05 0.74 5.24
CA VAL A 73 -8.29 -0.06 5.35
C VAL A 73 -8.03 -1.48 4.85
N SER A 74 -7.31 -1.63 3.75
CA SER A 74 -6.95 -2.93 3.18
C SER A 74 -6.13 -3.78 4.16
N ASP A 75 -5.10 -3.18 4.77
CA ASP A 75 -4.26 -3.82 5.78
C ASP A 75 -5.03 -4.21 7.03
N MET A 76 -5.92 -3.34 7.52
CA MET A 76 -6.81 -3.67 8.63
C MET A 76 -7.68 -4.89 8.31
N LEU A 77 -8.25 -4.97 7.11
CA LEU A 77 -9.15 -6.07 6.72
C LEU A 77 -8.45 -7.43 6.76
N PHE A 78 -7.28 -7.59 6.14
CA PHE A 78 -6.57 -8.87 6.27
C PHE A 78 -5.89 -9.05 7.63
N GLY A 79 -5.49 -7.97 8.29
CA GLY A 79 -4.97 -8.00 9.66
C GLY A 79 -5.98 -8.58 10.65
N PHE A 80 -7.24 -8.15 10.58
CA PHE A 80 -8.30 -8.73 11.41
C PHE A 80 -8.57 -10.20 11.06
N ALA A 81 -8.47 -10.59 9.79
CA ALA A 81 -8.59 -11.99 9.40
C ALA A 81 -7.44 -12.85 9.97
N GLU A 82 -6.20 -12.35 9.96
CA GLU A 82 -5.05 -13.03 10.57
C GLU A 82 -5.17 -13.08 12.10
N LEU A 83 -5.56 -11.97 12.74
CA LEU A 83 -5.74 -11.87 14.18
C LEU A 83 -6.87 -12.81 14.66
N GLY A 84 -7.99 -12.85 13.94
CA GLY A 84 -9.10 -13.74 14.28
C GLY A 84 -8.74 -15.22 14.12
N GLN A 85 -7.92 -15.58 13.12
CA GLN A 85 -7.34 -16.92 13.00
C GLN A 85 -6.42 -17.25 14.19
N ALA A 86 -5.52 -16.34 14.56
CA ALA A 86 -4.61 -16.52 15.70
C ALA A 86 -5.37 -16.66 17.04
N LEU A 87 -6.47 -15.93 17.21
CA LEU A 87 -7.35 -16.00 18.38
C LEU A 87 -8.30 -17.19 18.36
N GLN A 88 -8.38 -17.93 17.25
CA GLN A 88 -9.27 -19.08 17.04
C GLN A 88 -10.76 -18.70 17.04
N TYR A 89 -11.10 -17.52 16.54
CA TYR A 89 -12.49 -17.17 16.28
C TYR A 89 -13.06 -18.03 15.14
N PRO A 90 -14.35 -18.39 15.18
CA PRO A 90 -15.00 -19.22 14.17
C PRO A 90 -15.26 -18.41 12.88
N LEU A 91 -14.19 -18.07 12.17
CA LEU A 91 -14.26 -17.34 10.92
C LEU A 91 -14.60 -18.26 9.74
N PRO A 92 -15.34 -17.78 8.73
CA PRO A 92 -15.57 -18.53 7.51
C PRO A 92 -14.26 -18.94 6.83
N LEU A 93 -14.19 -20.13 6.25
CA LEU A 93 -12.98 -20.67 5.61
C LEU A 93 -12.38 -19.76 4.52
N TRP A 94 -13.17 -18.88 3.89
CA TRP A 94 -12.68 -17.98 2.86
C TRP A 94 -11.77 -16.88 3.41
N THR A 95 -11.87 -16.52 4.70
CA THR A 95 -11.04 -15.46 5.32
C THR A 95 -9.56 -15.83 5.33
N ARG A 96 -9.22 -17.12 5.23
CA ARG A 96 -7.84 -17.57 5.02
C ARG A 96 -7.25 -17.00 3.73
N PHE A 97 -8.04 -16.58 2.76
CA PHE A 97 -7.55 -15.98 1.52
C PHE A 97 -7.54 -14.45 1.55
N ALA A 98 -7.95 -13.81 2.66
CA ALA A 98 -7.98 -12.35 2.77
C ALA A 98 -6.60 -11.73 2.53
N LEU A 99 -5.55 -12.22 3.22
CA LEU A 99 -4.19 -11.72 3.07
C LEU A 99 -3.69 -11.77 1.62
N PRO A 100 -3.65 -12.94 0.94
CA PRO A 100 -3.14 -12.96 -0.43
C PRO A 100 -4.04 -12.21 -1.42
N ALA A 101 -5.37 -12.22 -1.23
CA ALA A 101 -6.26 -11.48 -2.13
C ALA A 101 -6.07 -9.97 -2.00
N ILE A 102 -6.05 -9.45 -0.78
CA ILE A 102 -5.94 -8.01 -0.52
C ILE A 102 -4.55 -7.49 -0.89
N LEU A 103 -3.47 -8.20 -0.55
CA LEU A 103 -2.12 -7.82 -1.01
C LEU A 103 -2.02 -7.81 -2.54
N GLY A 104 -2.71 -8.73 -3.22
CA GLY A 104 -2.76 -8.72 -4.69
C GLY A 104 -3.47 -7.48 -5.23
N VAL A 105 -4.60 -7.11 -4.64
CA VAL A 105 -5.36 -5.90 -5.01
C VAL A 105 -4.53 -4.64 -4.72
N VAL A 106 -4.00 -4.49 -3.50
CA VAL A 106 -3.17 -3.34 -3.11
C VAL A 106 -1.91 -3.27 -3.95
N GLY A 107 -1.25 -4.39 -4.24
CA GLY A 107 -0.05 -4.40 -5.06
C GLY A 107 -0.30 -3.95 -6.50
N VAL A 108 -1.37 -4.45 -7.13
CA VAL A 108 -1.79 -3.96 -8.46
C VAL A 108 -2.21 -2.51 -8.39
N TYR A 109 -2.94 -2.13 -7.34
CA TYR A 109 -3.38 -0.77 -7.13
C TYR A 109 -2.19 0.19 -7.06
N ASN A 110 -1.19 -0.15 -6.25
CA ASN A 110 0.02 0.66 -6.08
C ASN A 110 0.79 0.78 -7.38
N ILE A 111 0.90 -0.27 -8.20
CA ILE A 111 1.60 -0.15 -9.48
C ILE A 111 0.91 0.87 -10.40
N ILE A 112 -0.42 0.94 -10.39
CA ILE A 112 -1.17 1.73 -11.38
C ILE A 112 -1.52 3.13 -10.86
N TRP A 113 -1.94 3.27 -9.60
CA TRP A 113 -2.57 4.48 -9.05
C TRP A 113 -1.80 5.14 -7.91
N SER A 114 -0.65 4.64 -7.45
CA SER A 114 0.10 5.35 -6.39
C SER A 114 0.56 6.74 -6.81
N ASP A 115 0.91 6.91 -8.08
CA ASP A 115 1.52 8.12 -8.63
C ASP A 115 0.69 8.60 -9.81
N HIS A 116 0.15 9.82 -9.73
CA HIS A 116 -0.78 10.36 -10.72
C HIS A 116 -0.14 10.57 -12.10
N ASP A 117 1.16 10.91 -12.12
CA ASP A 117 1.93 11.16 -13.35
C ASP A 117 2.52 9.89 -13.96
N ALA A 118 2.59 8.79 -13.21
CA ALA A 118 3.24 7.57 -13.69
C ALA A 118 2.41 6.81 -14.72
N TRP A 119 3.12 6.08 -15.57
CA TRP A 119 2.52 5.06 -16.41
C TRP A 119 1.80 4.00 -15.54
N PRO A 120 0.61 3.50 -15.92
CA PRO A 120 -0.05 3.67 -17.23
C PRO A 120 -1.09 4.78 -17.31
N ILE A 121 -1.37 5.52 -16.24
CA ILE A 121 -2.49 6.46 -16.17
C ILE A 121 -2.09 7.92 -16.39
N GLY A 122 -0.82 8.24 -16.14
CA GLY A 122 -0.31 9.60 -16.16
C GLY A 122 0.45 9.97 -17.43
N SER A 123 1.14 11.11 -17.34
CA SER A 123 1.86 11.74 -18.45
C SER A 123 3.21 11.07 -18.77
N LEU A 124 3.84 10.42 -17.78
CA LEU A 124 5.14 9.78 -17.91
C LEU A 124 5.07 8.52 -18.77
N SER A 125 6.12 8.28 -19.56
CA SER A 125 6.24 7.02 -20.28
C SER A 125 6.60 5.86 -19.33
N PHE A 126 6.48 4.63 -19.84
CA PHE A 126 6.96 3.45 -19.11
C PHE A 126 8.46 3.57 -18.75
N ALA A 127 9.28 4.11 -19.65
CA ALA A 127 10.71 4.27 -19.41
C ALA A 127 10.97 5.30 -18.31
N ASP A 128 10.26 6.43 -18.33
CA ASP A 128 10.40 7.48 -17.32
C ASP A 128 9.93 7.00 -15.94
N THR A 129 8.87 6.18 -15.89
CA THR A 129 8.32 5.64 -14.64
C THR A 129 9.27 4.63 -13.97
N PHE A 130 9.89 3.73 -14.74
CA PHE A 130 10.67 2.61 -14.18
C PHE A 130 12.18 2.81 -14.23
N PHE A 131 12.67 3.68 -15.10
CA PHE A 131 14.10 3.96 -15.31
C PHE A 131 14.44 5.46 -15.22
N GLY A 132 13.47 6.29 -14.83
CA GLY A 132 13.68 7.71 -14.56
C GLY A 132 14.48 7.96 -13.29
N GLN A 133 14.50 9.22 -12.85
CA GLN A 133 15.21 9.66 -11.65
C GLN A 133 14.28 9.95 -10.47
N ASP A 134 12.96 9.84 -10.68
CA ASP A 134 11.98 10.00 -9.62
C ASP A 134 11.99 8.76 -8.73
N ARG A 135 12.65 8.91 -7.57
CA ARG A 135 12.86 7.81 -6.65
C ARG A 135 11.59 7.43 -5.90
N GLU A 136 10.68 8.39 -5.67
CA GLU A 136 9.40 8.12 -4.99
C GLU A 136 8.55 7.17 -5.84
N ILE A 137 8.39 7.49 -7.13
CA ILE A 137 7.66 6.65 -8.09
C ILE A 137 8.26 5.24 -8.16
N ILE A 138 9.58 5.14 -8.29
CA ILE A 138 10.27 3.84 -8.38
C ILE A 138 10.05 3.00 -7.12
N GLU A 139 10.13 3.62 -5.94
CA GLU A 139 9.89 2.94 -4.66
C GLU A 139 8.43 2.50 -4.52
N HIS A 140 7.45 3.29 -4.95
CA HIS A 140 6.05 2.87 -5.01
C HIS A 140 5.86 1.66 -5.94
N LYS A 141 6.42 1.69 -7.16
CA LYS A 141 6.29 0.53 -8.08
C LYS A 141 6.96 -0.72 -7.50
N PHE A 142 8.10 -0.55 -6.83
CA PHE A 142 8.80 -1.64 -6.16
C PHE A 142 8.00 -2.22 -4.99
N CYS A 143 7.39 -1.38 -4.15
CA CYS A 143 6.48 -1.79 -3.07
C CYS A 143 5.27 -2.56 -3.60
N GLY A 144 4.67 -2.10 -4.71
CA GLY A 144 3.58 -2.80 -5.37
C GLY A 144 3.99 -4.20 -5.85
N MET A 145 5.18 -4.32 -6.43
CA MET A 145 5.75 -5.61 -6.84
C MET A 145 6.00 -6.54 -5.65
N ILE A 146 6.55 -6.01 -4.54
CA ILE A 146 6.71 -6.75 -3.28
C ILE A 146 5.37 -7.33 -2.83
N ALA A 147 4.32 -6.52 -2.79
CA ALA A 147 2.99 -6.95 -2.35
C ALA A 147 2.43 -8.07 -3.24
N ILE A 148 2.60 -7.98 -4.56
CA ILE A 148 2.19 -9.02 -5.52
C ILE A 148 2.96 -10.33 -5.29
N VAL A 149 4.27 -10.27 -5.08
CA VAL A 149 5.07 -11.48 -4.81
C VAL A 149 4.60 -12.16 -3.52
N MET A 150 4.37 -11.38 -2.45
CA MET A 150 3.82 -11.92 -1.20
C MET A 150 2.44 -12.55 -1.42
N ALA A 151 1.56 -11.88 -2.16
CA ALA A 151 0.22 -12.36 -2.49
C ALA A 151 0.23 -13.71 -3.20
N VAL A 152 1.07 -13.85 -4.24
CA VAL A 152 1.20 -15.10 -5.00
C VAL A 152 1.77 -16.22 -4.12
N CYS A 153 2.85 -15.97 -3.38
CA CYS A 153 3.45 -16.97 -2.50
C CYS A 153 2.48 -17.44 -1.41
N GLU A 154 1.73 -16.53 -0.79
CA GLU A 154 0.75 -16.87 0.23
C GLU A 154 -0.48 -17.58 -0.37
N ALA A 155 -0.92 -17.22 -1.57
CA ALA A 155 -1.97 -17.97 -2.28
C ALA A 155 -1.54 -19.42 -2.54
N LEU A 156 -0.31 -19.64 -3.02
CA LEU A 156 0.25 -20.98 -3.26
C LEU A 156 0.35 -21.80 -1.97
N ARG A 157 0.76 -21.17 -0.86
CA ARG A 157 0.80 -21.82 0.47
C ARG A 157 -0.58 -22.22 0.96
N ARG A 158 -1.54 -21.29 0.91
CA ARG A 158 -2.87 -21.49 1.51
C ARG A 158 -3.78 -22.39 0.67
N THR A 159 -3.47 -22.56 -0.60
CA THR A 159 -4.08 -23.59 -1.48
C THR A 159 -3.39 -24.95 -1.37
N GLY A 160 -2.22 -25.04 -0.75
CA GLY A 160 -1.51 -26.30 -0.51
C GLY A 160 -0.64 -26.79 -1.68
N HIS A 161 -0.43 -25.95 -2.70
CA HIS A 161 0.49 -26.22 -3.82
C HIS A 161 1.95 -26.28 -3.36
N VAL A 162 2.30 -25.50 -2.33
CA VAL A 162 3.60 -25.56 -1.66
C VAL A 162 3.41 -25.83 -0.18
N ARG A 163 4.22 -26.74 0.39
CA ARG A 163 4.04 -27.24 1.77
C ARG A 163 5.27 -27.10 2.65
N HIS A 164 6.44 -26.87 2.07
CA HIS A 164 7.67 -26.74 2.84
C HIS A 164 7.63 -25.46 3.71
N PRO A 165 7.99 -25.52 5.02
CA PRO A 165 7.93 -24.36 5.92
C PRO A 165 8.74 -23.14 5.46
N ALA A 166 9.78 -23.35 4.65
CA ALA A 166 10.56 -22.26 4.06
C ALA A 166 9.74 -21.35 3.14
N TRP A 167 8.59 -21.79 2.62
CA TRP A 167 7.74 -20.93 1.78
C TRP A 167 7.10 -19.75 2.53
N VAL A 168 7.22 -19.69 3.87
CA VAL A 168 6.90 -18.47 4.63
C VAL A 168 7.90 -17.34 4.33
N ALA A 169 9.08 -17.66 3.80
CA ALA A 169 10.19 -16.74 3.65
C ALA A 169 9.85 -15.48 2.84
N PRO A 170 9.16 -15.56 1.69
CA PRO A 170 8.76 -14.36 0.95
C PRO A 170 7.92 -13.40 1.80
N LEU A 171 6.93 -13.90 2.55
CA LEU A 171 6.12 -13.04 3.43
C LEU A 171 7.01 -12.34 4.47
N VAL A 172 7.87 -13.10 5.17
CA VAL A 172 8.69 -12.55 6.26
C VAL A 172 9.73 -11.56 5.73
N PHE A 173 10.55 -11.96 4.76
CA PHE A 173 11.65 -11.13 4.29
C PHE A 173 11.18 -9.92 3.49
N LEU A 174 10.10 -10.05 2.70
CA LEU A 174 9.58 -8.91 1.96
C LEU A 174 8.81 -7.94 2.86
N THR A 175 8.13 -8.43 3.91
CA THR A 175 7.58 -7.53 4.94
C THR A 175 8.71 -6.76 5.62
N LEU A 176 9.81 -7.42 6.00
CA LEU A 176 10.97 -6.74 6.60
C LEU A 176 11.61 -5.75 5.62
N ALA A 177 11.79 -6.12 4.35
CA ALA A 177 12.37 -5.24 3.34
C ALA A 177 11.50 -4.00 3.10
N GLY A 178 10.19 -4.16 2.90
CA GLY A 178 9.26 -3.03 2.77
C GLY A 178 9.23 -2.14 4.02
N SER A 179 9.25 -2.76 5.21
CA SER A 179 9.31 -2.02 6.48
C SER A 179 10.59 -1.21 6.65
N LEU A 180 11.73 -1.74 6.18
CA LEU A 180 13.01 -1.03 6.19
C LEU A 180 13.05 0.09 5.14
N LEU A 181 12.40 -0.12 3.99
CA LEU A 181 12.33 0.89 2.93
C LEU A 181 11.62 2.16 3.40
N LEU A 182 10.60 2.04 4.25
CA LEU A 182 9.90 3.18 4.84
C LEU A 182 10.83 4.14 5.60
N PHE A 183 11.94 3.68 6.18
CA PHE A 183 12.87 4.58 6.87
C PHE A 183 13.72 5.45 5.94
N VAL A 184 13.80 5.10 4.65
CA VAL A 184 14.67 5.75 3.68
C VAL A 184 13.90 6.32 2.48
N HIS A 185 12.57 6.29 2.56
CA HIS A 185 11.67 6.77 1.52
C HIS A 185 11.71 8.31 1.48
N PRO A 186 12.13 8.93 0.36
CA PRO A 186 12.44 10.35 0.32
C PRO A 186 11.21 11.22 0.01
N HIS A 187 10.94 12.23 0.84
CA HIS A 187 10.01 13.34 0.52
C HIS A 187 10.69 14.71 0.63
N ALA A 188 11.99 14.79 0.31
CA ALA A 188 12.83 15.95 0.63
C ALA A 188 12.35 17.31 0.06
N ASN A 189 11.42 17.30 -0.90
CA ASN A 189 10.87 18.50 -1.53
C ASN A 189 9.44 18.85 -1.04
N HIS A 190 8.88 18.10 -0.09
CA HIS A 190 7.51 18.29 0.40
C HIS A 190 7.45 19.26 1.61
N PRO A 191 6.53 20.23 1.66
CA PRO A 191 6.37 21.14 2.82
C PRO A 191 6.11 20.42 4.15
N GLY A 192 5.52 19.22 4.11
CA GLY A 192 5.23 18.35 5.25
C GLY A 192 6.25 17.23 5.52
N ALA A 193 7.41 17.23 4.85
CA ALA A 193 8.37 16.11 4.84
C ALA A 193 8.68 15.53 6.24
N ALA A 194 8.95 16.39 7.23
CA ALA A 194 9.29 15.92 8.58
C ALA A 194 8.16 15.12 9.27
N ARG A 195 6.89 15.46 8.98
CA ARG A 195 5.73 14.74 9.51
C ARG A 195 5.57 13.40 8.80
N ILE A 196 5.75 13.40 7.49
CA ILE A 196 5.70 12.19 6.67
C ILE A 196 6.80 11.21 7.07
N ASP A 197 8.03 11.70 7.23
CA ASP A 197 9.17 10.91 7.70
C ASP A 197 8.90 10.26 9.07
N LEU A 198 8.26 11.00 9.99
CA LEU A 198 7.87 10.45 11.29
C LEU A 198 6.80 9.35 11.14
N HIS A 199 5.76 9.59 10.34
CA HIS A 199 4.74 8.57 10.06
C HIS A 199 5.38 7.31 9.46
N HIS A 200 6.30 7.46 8.50
CA HIS A 200 7.02 6.35 7.88
C HIS A 200 7.94 5.62 8.85
N ALA A 201 8.66 6.33 9.72
CA ALA A 201 9.49 5.69 10.74
C ALA A 201 8.66 4.88 11.74
N VAL A 202 7.47 5.37 12.12
CA VAL A 202 6.54 4.64 13.00
C VAL A 202 5.98 3.41 12.29
N LEU A 203 5.50 3.56 11.06
CA LEU A 203 5.00 2.45 10.23
C LEU A 203 6.09 1.38 10.03
N GLY A 204 7.30 1.79 9.63
CA GLY A 204 8.46 0.92 9.47
C GLY A 204 8.79 0.15 10.74
N SER A 205 8.73 0.79 11.91
CA SER A 205 8.94 0.12 13.20
C SER A 205 7.90 -0.96 13.49
N VAL A 206 6.62 -0.65 13.26
CA VAL A 206 5.51 -1.62 13.42
C VAL A 206 5.63 -2.78 12.44
N GLY A 207 5.99 -2.49 11.19
CA GLY A 207 6.22 -3.49 10.15
C GLY A 207 7.39 -4.43 10.46
N VAL A 208 8.50 -3.91 10.99
CA VAL A 208 9.62 -4.73 11.49
C VAL A 208 9.16 -5.66 12.61
N CYS A 209 8.41 -5.14 13.59
CA CYS A 209 7.80 -5.96 14.64
C CYS A 209 6.91 -7.08 14.07
N ALA A 210 6.09 -6.77 13.06
CA ALA A 210 5.23 -7.75 12.40
C ALA A 210 6.07 -8.85 11.73
N GLY A 211 7.03 -8.49 10.87
CA GLY A 211 7.88 -9.44 10.15
C GLY A 211 8.65 -10.37 11.09
N LEU A 212 9.24 -9.81 12.16
CA LEU A 212 9.93 -10.59 13.19
C LEU A 212 8.99 -11.55 13.92
N ALA A 213 7.81 -11.09 14.34
CA ALA A 213 6.83 -11.93 15.01
C ALA A 213 6.39 -13.11 14.12
N LYS A 214 6.13 -12.86 12.83
CA LYS A 214 5.75 -13.90 11.86
C LYS A 214 6.88 -14.91 11.62
N GLY A 215 8.12 -14.43 11.47
CA GLY A 215 9.29 -15.27 11.30
C GLY A 215 9.51 -16.19 12.51
N LEU A 216 9.47 -15.61 13.72
CA LEU A 216 9.60 -16.38 14.96
C LEU A 216 8.46 -17.39 15.15
N ALA A 217 7.20 -17.02 14.85
CA ALA A 217 6.06 -17.95 14.93
C ALA A 217 6.25 -19.17 14.02
N SER A 218 6.85 -18.95 12.85
CA SER A 218 6.94 -19.94 11.78
C SER A 218 8.17 -20.83 11.87
N TRP A 219 9.29 -20.32 12.39
CA TRP A 219 10.58 -21.02 12.31
C TRP A 219 11.26 -21.29 13.65
N LEU A 220 10.81 -20.70 14.76
CA LEU A 220 11.47 -20.91 16.05
C LEU A 220 11.30 -22.36 16.53
N PRO A 221 12.36 -23.18 16.58
CA PRO A 221 12.27 -24.59 16.96
C PRO A 221 11.86 -24.74 18.43
N GLY A 222 11.10 -25.80 18.76
CA GLY A 222 10.71 -26.09 20.15
C GLY A 222 9.73 -25.08 20.79
N THR A 223 9.18 -24.15 20.01
CA THR A 223 8.21 -23.14 20.50
C THR A 223 6.94 -23.81 21.00
N SER A 224 6.56 -23.54 22.26
CA SER A 224 5.32 -24.05 22.82
C SER A 224 4.09 -23.52 22.07
N PRO A 225 2.96 -24.26 22.02
CA PRO A 225 1.75 -23.81 21.33
C PRO A 225 1.28 -22.42 21.78
N LEU A 226 1.37 -22.13 23.09
CA LEU A 226 1.00 -20.83 23.64
C LEU A 226 1.91 -19.70 23.15
N ARG A 227 3.23 -19.94 23.04
CA ARG A 227 4.17 -18.94 22.55
C ARG A 227 3.96 -18.67 21.06
N ARG A 228 3.72 -19.72 20.26
CA ARG A 228 3.36 -19.58 18.84
C ARG A 228 2.09 -18.74 18.67
N LYS A 229 1.02 -19.07 19.42
CA LYS A 229 -0.22 -18.29 19.44
C LYS A 229 0.03 -16.80 19.75
N ARG A 230 0.84 -16.51 20.77
CA ARG A 230 1.21 -15.11 21.11
C ARG A 230 1.92 -14.40 19.95
N LEU A 231 2.86 -15.06 19.28
CA LEU A 231 3.58 -14.49 18.14
C LEU A 231 2.65 -14.26 16.94
N GLU A 232 1.71 -15.17 16.68
CA GLU A 232 0.68 -15.00 15.64
C GLU A 232 -0.30 -13.85 15.97
N VAL A 233 -0.64 -13.68 17.25
CA VAL A 233 -1.43 -12.53 17.73
C VAL A 233 -0.64 -11.22 17.57
N ILE A 234 0.65 -11.20 17.88
CA ILE A 234 1.50 -10.02 17.68
C ILE A 234 1.57 -9.69 16.18
N TRP A 235 1.76 -10.67 15.31
CA TRP A 235 1.69 -10.48 13.86
C TRP A 235 0.37 -9.82 13.43
N GLY A 236 -0.77 -10.44 13.75
CA GLY A 236 -2.08 -9.90 13.37
C GLY A 236 -2.36 -8.52 13.97
N GLY A 237 -1.95 -8.30 15.23
CA GLY A 237 -2.09 -7.02 15.92
C GLY A 237 -1.22 -5.92 15.31
N CYS A 238 0.03 -6.21 14.95
CA CYS A 238 0.90 -5.26 14.27
C CYS A 238 0.37 -4.89 12.88
N VAL A 239 -0.15 -5.86 12.12
CA VAL A 239 -0.78 -5.58 10.81
C VAL A 239 -2.01 -4.67 10.96
N VAL A 240 -2.89 -4.94 11.94
CA VAL A 240 -4.03 -4.06 12.23
C VAL A 240 -3.57 -2.66 12.65
N LEU A 241 -2.53 -2.56 13.49
CA LEU A 241 -1.97 -1.28 13.91
C LEU A 241 -1.35 -0.52 12.73
N PHE A 242 -0.63 -1.20 11.85
CA PHE A 242 -0.06 -0.61 10.64
C PHE A 242 -1.15 -0.03 9.75
N GLY A 243 -2.23 -0.80 9.51
CA GLY A 243 -3.37 -0.31 8.77
C GLY A 243 -4.09 0.86 9.44
N LEU A 244 -4.22 0.85 10.78
CA LEU A 244 -4.79 1.99 11.52
C LEU A 244 -3.94 3.25 11.38
N LEU A 245 -2.62 3.14 11.49
CA LEU A 245 -1.68 4.25 11.33
C LEU A 245 -1.77 4.86 9.93
N LEU A 246 -1.95 4.02 8.91
CA LEU A 246 -2.22 4.46 7.54
C LEU A 246 -3.58 5.15 7.39
N VAL A 247 -4.64 4.69 8.06
CA VAL A 247 -5.96 5.34 8.03
C VAL A 247 -5.95 6.71 8.70
N VAL A 248 -5.14 6.91 9.73
CA VAL A 248 -4.99 8.22 10.40
C VAL A 248 -3.84 9.06 9.85
N TYR A 249 -3.17 8.56 8.80
CA TYR A 249 -2.11 9.28 8.12
C TYR A 249 -2.62 10.62 7.58
N SER A 250 -1.77 11.63 7.70
CA SER A 250 -2.00 12.97 7.17
C SER A 250 -0.69 13.69 6.98
N GLU A 251 -0.65 14.59 6.01
CA GLU A 251 0.55 15.34 5.61
C GLU A 251 0.64 16.73 6.25
#